data_AF-A0ABC9VGE8-F1
#
_entry.id   AF-A0ABC9VGE8-F1
#
_cell.length_a   1.000
_cell.length_b   1.000
_cell.length_c   1.000
_cell.angle_alpha   90.00
_cell.angle_beta   90.00
_cell.angle_gamma   90.00
#
_symmetry.space_group_name_H-M   'P 1'
#
loop_
_entity.id
_entity.type
_entity.pdbx_description
1 polymer ?
#
loop_
_entity_poly.entity_id
_entity_poly.type
_entity_poly.pdbx_seq_one_letter_code
_entity_poly.pdbx_strand_id
1 'polypeptide(L)'
;MNFTQAADDFLMYLEVEKNCSHNTLRSYAYDLKCYKEFLIKQNRSLDLHDLTPSTSCRFVQDQVINHGIKPRTLQRPISCLKSFSQFCSKENYTQVDFMAGIQVPKADKKLDELTN
;
A
#
# COMPACT_ATOMS: atom_id res chain seq x y z
N MET A 1 -14.92 -2.02 -7.56
CA MET A 1 -14.52 -3.24 -6.80
C MET A 1 -14.05 -2.78 -5.42
N ASN A 2 -14.51 -3.40 -4.32
CA ASN A 2 -14.10 -2.93 -2.98
C ASN A 2 -12.69 -3.42 -2.61
N PHE A 3 -11.92 -2.57 -1.93
CA PHE A 3 -10.55 -2.86 -1.46
C PHE A 3 -10.47 -4.14 -0.63
N THR A 4 -11.43 -4.38 0.28
CA THR A 4 -11.40 -5.56 1.16
C THR A 4 -11.54 -6.84 0.36
N GLN A 5 -12.50 -6.88 -0.57
CA GLN A 5 -12.71 -8.04 -1.42
C GLN A 5 -11.47 -8.31 -2.28
N ALA A 6 -10.93 -7.27 -2.93
CA ALA A 6 -9.75 -7.43 -3.76
C ALA A 6 -8.51 -7.86 -2.96
N ALA A 7 -8.37 -7.41 -1.71
CA ALA A 7 -7.29 -7.84 -0.83
C ALA A 7 -7.37 -9.33 -0.50
N ASP A 8 -8.58 -9.86 -0.26
CA ASP A 8 -8.78 -11.29 -0.03
C ASP A 8 -8.48 -12.10 -1.30
N ASP A 9 -8.96 -11.65 -2.46
CA ASP A 9 -8.68 -12.28 -3.76
C ASP A 9 -7.17 -12.28 -4.06
N PHE A 10 -6.47 -11.20 -3.73
CA PHE A 10 -5.02 -11.08 -3.90
C PHE A 10 -4.25 -12.04 -2.98
N LEU A 11 -4.66 -12.19 -1.72
CA LEU A 11 -4.00 -13.13 -0.80
C LEU A 11 -4.21 -14.57 -1.26
N MET A 12 -5.42 -14.90 -1.74
CA MET A 12 -5.71 -16.20 -2.33
C MET A 12 -4.86 -16.45 -3.59
N TYR A 13 -4.73 -15.46 -4.48
CA TYR A 13 -3.83 -15.51 -5.63
C TYR A 13 -2.38 -15.79 -5.22
N LEU A 14 -1.88 -15.11 -4.19
CA LEU A 14 -0.52 -15.33 -3.70
C LEU A 14 -0.32 -16.74 -3.12
N GLU A 15 -1.33 -17.26 -2.43
CA GLU A 15 -1.28 -18.61 -1.85
C GLU A 15 -1.34 -19.68 -2.94
N VAL A 16 -2.34 -19.63 -3.80
CA VAL A 16 -2.64 -20.71 -4.76
C VAL A 16 -1.75 -20.65 -5.98
N GLU A 17 -1.60 -19.48 -6.59
CA GLU A 17 -0.88 -19.35 -7.87
C GLU A 17 0.60 -19.04 -7.69
N LYS A 18 0.96 -18.28 -6.66
CA LYS A 18 2.36 -17.93 -6.38
C LYS A 18 3.03 -18.83 -5.35
N ASN A 19 2.28 -19.73 -4.72
CA ASN A 19 2.77 -20.62 -3.66
C ASN A 19 3.58 -19.86 -2.59
N CYS A 20 3.10 -18.67 -2.21
CA CYS A 20 3.75 -17.84 -1.22
C CYS A 20 3.66 -18.49 0.17
N SER A 21 4.75 -18.41 0.93
CA SER A 21 4.77 -18.93 2.30
C SER A 21 3.72 -18.25 3.18
N HIS A 22 3.20 -18.96 4.18
CA HIS A 22 2.29 -18.39 5.19
C HIS A 22 2.84 -17.13 5.87
N ASN A 23 4.16 -17.05 6.06
CA ASN A 23 4.80 -15.87 6.64
C ASN A 23 4.68 -14.64 5.72
N THR A 24 4.84 -14.86 4.41
CA THR A 24 4.64 -13.81 3.39
C THR A 24 3.18 -13.37 3.34
N LEU A 25 2.24 -14.32 3.31
CA LEU A 25 0.80 -14.04 3.30
C LEU A 25 0.38 -13.24 4.54
N ARG A 26 0.78 -13.67 5.74
CA ARG A 26 0.51 -12.96 6.99
C ARG A 26 1.07 -11.54 6.98
N SER A 27 2.30 -11.39 6.47
CA SER A 27 2.96 -10.10 6.34
C SER A 27 2.18 -9.17 5.41
N TYR A 28 1.76 -9.67 4.24
CA TYR A 28 1.02 -8.87 3.26
C TYR A 28 -0.40 -8.56 3.73
N ALA A 29 -1.09 -9.50 4.38
CA ALA A 29 -2.39 -9.26 5.00
C ALA A 29 -2.32 -8.12 6.03
N TYR A 30 -1.27 -8.07 6.84
CA TYR A 30 -1.03 -6.98 7.77
C TYR A 30 -0.80 -5.64 7.04
N ASP A 31 0.00 -5.62 5.98
CA ASP A 31 0.28 -4.39 5.22
C ASP A 31 -0.98 -3.84 4.54
N LEU A 32 -1.79 -4.71 3.95
CA LEU A 32 -3.08 -4.35 3.34
C LEU A 32 -4.06 -3.80 4.39
N LYS A 33 -4.09 -4.41 5.57
CA LYS A 33 -4.88 -3.92 6.70
C LYS A 33 -4.45 -2.51 7.12
N CYS A 34 -3.14 -2.27 7.31
CA CYS A 34 -2.65 -0.93 7.65
C CYS A 34 -3.02 0.12 6.60
N TYR A 35 -2.94 -0.22 5.31
CA TYR A 35 -3.35 0.69 4.24
C TYR A 35 -4.86 0.98 4.28
N LYS A 36 -5.70 -0.04 4.48
CA LYS A 36 -7.15 0.13 4.66
C LYS A 36 -7.49 1.02 5.86
N GLU A 37 -6.84 0.81 7.00
CA GLU A 37 -7.03 1.62 8.21
C GLU A 37 -6.65 3.08 7.96
N PHE A 38 -5.57 3.32 7.21
CA PHE A 38 -5.20 4.66 6.76
C PHE A 38 -6.29 5.29 5.88
N LEU A 39 -6.83 4.56 4.88
CA LEU A 39 -7.89 5.06 4.02
C LEU A 39 -9.12 5.48 4.83
N ILE A 40 -9.56 4.64 5.77
CA ILE A 40 -10.69 4.92 6.66
C ILE A 40 -10.42 6.16 7.52
N LYS A 41 -9.25 6.22 8.17
CA LYS A 41 -8.86 7.35 9.03
C LYS A 41 -8.83 8.68 8.27
N GLN A 42 -8.48 8.66 6.99
CA GLN A 42 -8.43 9.83 6.11
C GLN A 42 -9.74 10.10 5.36
N ASN A 43 -10.84 9.42 5.71
CA ASN A 43 -12.14 9.48 5.02
C ASN A 43 -12.02 9.28 3.50
N ARG A 44 -11.19 8.34 3.07
CA ARG A 44 -11.02 7.97 1.66
C ARG A 44 -11.93 6.81 1.30
N SER A 45 -12.34 6.78 0.04
CA SER A 45 -13.11 5.68 -0.53
C SER A 45 -12.31 4.37 -0.45
N LEU A 46 -13.04 3.28 -0.21
CA LEU A 46 -12.52 1.91 -0.32
C LEU A 46 -12.83 1.31 -1.69
N ASP A 47 -13.39 2.07 -2.63
CA ASP A 47 -13.47 1.62 -4.02
C ASP A 47 -12.10 1.76 -4.68
N LEU A 48 -11.63 0.69 -5.32
CA LEU A 48 -10.35 0.67 -6.02
C LEU A 48 -10.28 1.68 -7.17
N HIS A 49 -11.42 2.06 -7.76
CA HIS A 49 -11.45 3.08 -8.82
C HIS A 49 -11.08 4.48 -8.33
N ASP A 50 -11.27 4.76 -7.03
CA ASP A 50 -10.95 6.05 -6.42
C ASP A 50 -9.50 6.12 -5.91
N LEU A 51 -8.78 5.00 -5.92
CA LEU A 51 -7.40 4.96 -5.48
C LEU A 51 -6.48 5.50 -6.58
N THR A 52 -5.58 6.39 -6.18
CA THR A 52 -4.63 7.06 -7.07
C THR A 52 -3.23 7.05 -6.46
N PRO A 53 -2.17 7.27 -7.27
CA PRO A 53 -0.82 7.47 -6.75
C PRO A 53 -0.74 8.55 -5.66
N SER A 54 -1.58 9.59 -5.76
CA SER A 54 -1.64 10.64 -4.72
C SER A 54 -2.10 10.11 -3.36
N THR A 55 -3.02 9.14 -3.34
CA THR A 55 -3.53 8.51 -2.10
C THR A 55 -2.44 7.67 -1.44
N SER A 56 -1.73 6.87 -2.25
CA SER A 56 -0.60 6.06 -1.80
C SER A 56 0.59 6.89 -1.33
N CYS A 57 0.87 8.03 -1.98
CA CYS A 57 1.90 8.96 -1.53
C CYS A 57 1.59 9.52 -0.13
N ARG A 58 0.33 9.90 0.12
CA ARG A 58 -0.12 10.35 1.44
C ARG A 58 0.00 9.27 2.50
N PHE A 59 -0.25 8.00 2.16
CA PHE A 59 -0.01 6.88 3.08
C PHE A 59 1.46 6.82 3.50
N VAL A 60 2.38 6.84 2.54
CA VAL A 60 3.83 6.80 2.82
C VAL A 60 4.25 7.98 3.71
N GLN A 61 3.75 9.18 3.43
CA GLN A 61 4.00 10.38 4.24
C GLN A 61 3.44 10.24 5.66
N ASP A 62 2.21 9.77 5.82
CA ASP A 62 1.57 9.54 7.12
C ASP A 62 2.36 8.53 7.97
N GLN A 63 2.83 7.43 7.36
CA GLN A 63 3.65 6.45 8.08
C GLN A 63 4.99 7.03 8.57
N VAL A 64 5.62 7.92 7.80
CA VAL A 64 6.87 8.57 8.23
C VAL A 64 6.60 9.64 9.28
N ILE A 65 5.67 10.56 9.01
CA ILE A 65 5.47 11.79 9.81
C ILE A 65 4.71 11.48 11.10
N ASN A 66 3.61 10.74 11.01
CA ASN A 66 2.70 10.54 12.14
C ASN A 66 3.03 9.28 12.94
N HIS A 67 3.65 8.28 12.30
CA HIS A 67 3.97 7.00 12.94
C HIS A 67 5.48 6.77 13.15
N GLY A 68 6.34 7.69 12.69
CA GLY A 68 7.79 7.58 12.88
C GLY A 68 8.42 6.34 12.22
N ILE A 69 7.74 5.76 11.23
CA ILE A 69 8.19 4.53 10.59
C ILE A 69 9.42 4.83 9.75
N LYS A 70 10.51 4.09 10.02
CA LYS A 70 11.76 4.25 9.29
C LYS A 70 11.59 3.77 7.83
N PRO A 71 12.27 4.41 6.85
CA PRO A 71 12.23 3.99 5.45
C PRO A 71 12.49 2.51 5.21
N ARG A 72 13.45 1.92 5.93
CA ARG A 72 13.75 0.48 5.84
C ARG A 72 12.53 -0.40 6.13
N THR A 73 11.69 0.01 7.08
CA THR A 73 10.47 -0.71 7.47
C THR A 73 9.37 -0.57 6.41
N LEU A 74 9.34 0.56 5.67
CA LEU A 74 8.36 0.81 4.61
C LEU A 74 8.60 0.03 3.31
N GLN A 75 9.79 -0.55 3.13
CA GLN A 75 10.12 -1.35 1.96
C GLN A 75 9.10 -2.47 1.72
N ARG A 76 8.75 -3.22 2.77
CA ARG A 76 7.83 -4.36 2.66
C ARG A 76 6.38 -3.93 2.37
N PRO A 77 5.76 -2.99 3.12
CA PRO A 77 4.44 -2.46 2.77
C PRO A 77 4.37 -1.88 1.35
N ILE A 78 5.39 -1.15 0.90
CA ILE A 78 5.41 -0.56 -0.45
C ILE A 78 5.48 -1.66 -1.51
N SER A 79 6.30 -2.71 -1.31
CA SER A 79 6.36 -3.85 -2.21
C SER A 79 5.05 -4.64 -2.25
N CYS A 80 4.41 -4.85 -1.08
CA CYS A 80 3.09 -5.47 -0.98
C CYS A 80 2.06 -4.69 -1.80
N LEU A 81 1.93 -3.38 -1.56
CA LEU A 81 0.95 -2.54 -2.24
C LEU A 81 1.20 -2.43 -3.74
N LYS A 82 2.47 -2.41 -4.19
CA LYS A 82 2.80 -2.46 -5.63
C LYS A 82 2.32 -3.75 -6.27
N SER A 83 2.60 -4.89 -5.64
CA SER A 83 2.14 -6.19 -6.14
C SER A 83 0.61 -6.27 -6.15
N PHE A 84 -0.04 -5.71 -5.13
CA PHE A 84 -1.49 -5.66 -5.03
C PHE A 84 -2.12 -4.78 -6.11
N SER A 85 -1.57 -3.58 -6.35
CA SER A 85 -2.02 -2.68 -7.41
C SER A 85 -1.90 -3.31 -8.79
N GLN A 86 -0.77 -3.96 -9.08
CA GLN A 86 -0.56 -4.69 -10.33
C GLN A 86 -1.51 -5.87 -10.50
N PHE A 87 -1.80 -6.60 -9.41
CA PHE A 87 -2.83 -7.65 -9.43
C PHE A 87 -4.20 -7.05 -9.76
N CYS A 88 -4.61 -5.97 -9.08
CA CYS A 88 -5.89 -5.32 -9.33
C CYS A 88 -6.01 -4.82 -10.78
N SER A 89 -4.93 -4.31 -11.38
CA SER A 89 -4.94 -3.91 -12.79
C SER A 89 -5.08 -5.12 -13.73
N LYS A 90 -4.43 -6.26 -13.43
CA LYS A 90 -4.54 -7.48 -14.23
C LYS A 90 -5.95 -8.08 -14.19
N GLU A 91 -6.58 -8.06 -13.03
CA GLU A 91 -7.96 -8.52 -12.83
C GLU A 91 -9.01 -7.48 -13.26
N ASN A 92 -8.60 -6.34 -13.83
CA ASN A 92 -9.47 -5.23 -14.24
C ASN A 92 -10.30 -4.61 -13.09
N TYR A 93 -9.86 -4.76 -11.85
CA TYR A 93 -10.49 -4.15 -10.67
C TYR A 93 -10.21 -2.65 -10.55
N THR A 94 -9.15 -2.17 -11.19
CA THR A 94 -8.82 -0.75 -11.36
C THR A 94 -8.25 -0.50 -12.75
N GLN A 95 -8.46 0.71 -13.27
CA GLN A 95 -7.90 1.15 -14.55
C GLN A 95 -6.49 1.75 -14.39
N VAL A 96 -6.08 2.05 -13.15
CA VAL A 96 -4.82 2.75 -12.87
C VAL A 96 -4.01 1.99 -11.82
N ASP A 97 -2.69 1.92 -12.03
CA ASP A 97 -1.78 1.48 -10.99
C ASP A 97 -1.67 2.59 -9.93
N PHE A 98 -2.40 2.46 -8.82
CA PHE A 98 -2.41 3.44 -7.73
C PHE A 98 -1.09 3.46 -6.93
N MET A 99 -0.13 2.60 -7.25
CA MET A 99 1.23 2.59 -6.70
C MET A 99 2.29 3.02 -7.72
N ALA A 100 1.88 3.47 -8.90
CA ALA A 100 2.78 3.98 -9.93
C ALA A 100 3.63 5.14 -9.40
N GLY A 101 4.94 5.06 -9.63
CA GLY A 101 5.90 6.09 -9.20
C GLY A 101 6.16 6.17 -7.69
N ILE A 102 5.47 5.37 -6.86
CA ILE A 102 5.69 5.37 -5.41
C ILE A 102 7.04 4.73 -5.11
N GLN A 103 7.87 5.44 -4.36
CA GLN A 103 9.16 4.97 -3.89
C GLN A 103 9.25 5.07 -2.38
N VAL A 104 10.13 4.25 -1.81
CA VAL A 104 10.45 4.37 -0.40
C VAL A 104 11.16 5.70 -0.18
N PRO A 105 10.77 6.49 0.84
CA PRO A 105 11.45 7.73 1.16
C PRO A 105 12.95 7.48 1.33
N LYS A 106 13.80 8.28 0.69
CA LYS A 106 15.25 8.14 0.88
C LYS A 106 15.58 8.45 2.34
N ALA A 107 16.42 7.63 2.96
CA ALA A 107 16.80 7.76 4.37
C ALA A 107 17.54 9.08 4.69
N ASP A 108 18.04 9.77 3.67
CA ASP A 108 18.95 10.91 3.81
C ASP A 108 18.37 12.26 3.38
N LYS A 109 17.13 12.54 3.76
CA LYS A 109 16.77 13.94 4.00
C LYS A 109 16.25 14.06 5.41
N LYS A 110 17.16 14.47 6.29
CA LYS A 110 16.79 15.24 7.47
C LYS A 110 15.67 16.19 7.07
N LEU A 111 14.62 16.17 7.87
CA LEU A 111 13.63 17.22 7.95
C LEU A 111 14.35 18.47 8.46
N ASP A 112 15.16 19.09 7.61
CA ASP A 112 15.65 20.44 7.82
C ASP A 112 14.65 21.36 7.10
N GLU A 113 14.01 22.21 7.91
CA GLU A 113 13.30 23.44 7.52
C GLU A 113 11.85 23.32 7.00
N LEU A 114 10.91 23.22 7.96
CA LEU A 114 9.66 24.00 7.90
C LEU A 114 9.54 24.84 9.19
N THR A 115 10.46 25.80 9.31
CA THR A 115 10.32 26.97 10.18
C THR A 115 10.76 28.17 9.36
N ASN A 116 9.79 28.79 8.68
CA ASN A 116 9.59 30.24 8.55
C ASN A 116 8.35 30.52 7.70
#